data_AF-A0A7S3MPA7-F1
#
_entry.id   AF-A0A7S3MPA7-F1
#
_cell.length_a   1.000
_cell.length_b   1.000
_cell.length_c   1.000
_cell.angle_alpha   90.00
_cell.angle_beta   90.00
_cell.angle_gamma   90.00
#
_symmetry.space_group_name_H-M   'P 1'
#
loop_
_entity.id
_entity.type
_entity.pdbx_description
1 polymer ?
#
loop_
_entity_poly.entity_id
_entity_poly.type
_entity_poly.pdbx_seq_one_letter_code
_entity_poly.pdbx_strand_id
1 'polypeptide(L)'
;AERLHALADFIGFLLILAIVIVLGISLSWCNLPEVAARRWQAYVTQISSAAVLGVVCLHLVYRLCFPARFRRGFFTIVEVMVMGVALTLVVFWWLDGIHNYATPTGLQLLLRVVIWLFFMARLYYASPTLRDASYRATLRRHNILGAQTYKLIWVTRSADLVLCHLPALMAKIDEVHHSIYGRAAEPGTWEQSLGRFVDFTIYVTDKNVERIHKLK
;
A
#
# COMPACT_ATOMS: atom_id res chain seq x y z
N ALA A 1 -1.58 -19.42 13.70
CA ALA A 1 -0.46 -18.75 13.03
C ALA A 1 -0.86 -17.39 12.45
N GLU A 2 -1.87 -17.31 11.58
CA GLU A 2 -2.24 -16.07 10.86
C GLU A 2 -2.52 -14.85 11.73
N ARG A 3 -3.29 -15.00 12.83
CA ARG A 3 -3.61 -13.90 13.78
C ARG A 3 -2.37 -13.34 14.49
N LEU A 4 -1.43 -14.22 14.87
CA LEU A 4 -0.19 -13.83 15.56
C LEU A 4 0.68 -12.95 14.67
N HIS A 5 0.66 -13.21 13.38
CA HIS A 5 1.47 -12.46 12.45
C HIS A 5 0.79 -11.17 11.97
N ALA A 6 -0.54 -11.13 11.86
CA ALA A 6 -1.26 -9.87 11.65
C ALA A 6 -1.03 -8.90 12.82
N LEU A 7 -0.97 -9.43 14.05
CA LEU A 7 -0.55 -8.67 15.22
C LEU A 7 0.90 -8.17 15.09
N ALA A 8 1.83 -8.99 14.61
CA ALA A 8 3.22 -8.57 14.38
C ALA A 8 3.32 -7.45 13.32
N ASP A 9 2.53 -7.51 12.24
CA ASP A 9 2.50 -6.47 11.21
C ASP A 9 1.92 -5.15 11.77
N PHE A 10 0.87 -5.23 12.60
CA PHE A 10 0.30 -4.08 13.30
C PHE A 10 1.28 -3.46 14.32
N ILE A 11 1.98 -4.29 15.10
CA ILE A 11 3.04 -3.85 16.01
C ILE A 11 4.15 -3.16 15.21
N GLY A 12 4.58 -3.74 14.08
CA GLY A 12 5.57 -3.13 13.19
C GLY A 12 5.16 -1.74 12.71
N PHE A 13 3.88 -1.57 12.35
CA PHE A 13 3.33 -0.25 11.98
C PHE A 13 3.38 0.74 13.14
N LEU A 14 2.93 0.34 14.34
CA LEU A 14 2.97 1.21 15.52
C LEU A 14 4.41 1.61 15.90
N LEU A 15 5.37 0.71 15.74
CA LEU A 15 6.78 0.99 15.98
C LEU A 15 7.35 2.02 15.01
N ILE A 16 6.99 1.93 13.71
CA ILE A 16 7.37 2.94 12.71
C ILE A 16 6.70 4.28 13.02
N LEU A 17 5.44 4.29 13.46
CA LEU A 17 4.78 5.52 13.88
C LEU A 17 5.48 6.15 15.09
N ALA A 18 5.83 5.34 16.09
CA ALA A 18 6.53 5.80 17.28
C ALA A 18 7.90 6.40 16.94
N ILE A 19 8.68 5.77 16.05
CA ILE A 19 10.01 6.29 15.69
C ILE A 19 9.90 7.63 14.96
N VAL A 20 8.91 7.77 14.08
CA VAL A 20 8.62 9.01 13.37
C VAL A 20 8.26 10.14 14.34
N ILE A 21 7.42 9.86 15.34
CA ILE A 21 7.03 10.83 16.35
C ILE A 21 8.23 11.25 17.20
N VAL A 22 8.97 10.28 17.74
CA VAL A 22 10.10 10.55 18.64
C VAL A 22 11.22 11.32 17.92
N LEU A 23 11.58 10.90 16.70
CA LEU A 23 12.57 11.61 15.89
C LEU A 23 12.06 12.98 15.44
N GLY A 24 10.78 13.13 15.12
CA GLY A 24 10.18 14.43 14.79
C GLY A 24 10.21 15.41 15.95
N ILE A 25 9.89 14.94 17.16
CA ILE A 25 10.01 15.72 18.40
C ILE A 25 11.47 16.09 18.67
N SER A 26 12.40 15.14 18.49
CA SER A 26 13.83 15.39 18.61
C SER A 26 14.32 16.48 17.66
N LEU A 27 13.92 16.44 16.39
CA LEU A 27 14.25 17.49 15.40
C LEU A 27 13.68 18.86 15.78
N SER A 28 12.47 18.91 16.34
CA SER A 28 11.84 20.15 16.79
C SER A 28 12.52 20.71 18.05
N TRP A 29 12.78 19.87 19.05
CA TRP A 29 13.31 20.31 20.34
C TRP A 29 14.81 20.58 20.33
N CYS A 30 15.60 19.86 19.53
CA CYS A 30 17.03 20.12 19.38
C CYS A 30 17.35 21.41 18.60
N ASN A 31 16.35 22.02 17.95
CA ASN A 31 16.50 23.31 17.25
C ASN A 31 15.91 24.49 18.02
N LEU A 32 15.46 24.29 19.27
CA LEU A 32 14.99 25.40 20.09
C LEU A 32 16.16 26.32 20.47
N PRO A 33 15.96 27.65 20.46
CA PRO A 33 16.95 28.58 20.99
C PRO A 33 17.23 28.27 22.47
N GLU A 34 18.46 28.51 22.94
CA GLU A 34 18.92 28.13 24.29
C GLU A 34 17.98 28.62 25.42
N VAL A 35 17.33 29.78 25.22
CA VAL A 35 16.38 30.39 26.16
C VAL A 35 15.09 29.55 26.33
N ALA A 36 14.72 28.76 25.33
CA ALA A 36 13.52 27.91 25.32
C ALA A 36 13.85 26.42 25.57
N ALA A 37 15.10 26.02 25.42
CA ALA A 37 15.54 24.64 25.53
C ALA A 37 15.68 24.20 27.00
N ARG A 38 14.99 23.12 27.39
CA ARG A 38 15.12 22.53 28.73
C ARG A 38 15.95 21.25 28.67
N ARG A 39 16.92 21.09 29.58
CA ARG A 39 17.81 19.91 29.63
C ARG A 39 17.07 18.56 29.66
N TRP A 40 15.92 18.49 30.32
CA TRP A 40 15.12 17.26 30.39
C TRP A 40 14.54 16.86 29.03
N GLN A 41 14.28 17.80 28.12
CA GLN A 41 13.74 17.51 26.78
C GLN A 41 14.72 16.70 25.95
N ALA A 42 16.01 17.07 26.00
CA ALA A 42 17.08 16.34 25.33
C ALA A 42 17.26 14.93 25.93
N TYR A 43 17.20 14.80 27.26
CA TYR A 43 17.31 13.51 27.93
C TYR A 43 16.14 12.57 27.58
N VAL A 44 14.90 13.07 27.61
CA VAL A 44 13.71 12.28 27.26
C VAL A 44 13.74 11.84 25.80
N THR A 45 14.08 12.74 24.88
CA THR A 45 14.17 12.42 23.44
C THR A 45 15.29 11.44 23.13
N GLN A 46 16.43 11.54 23.82
CA GLN A 46 17.53 10.59 23.71
C GLN A 46 17.12 9.18 24.15
N ILE A 47 16.58 9.03 25.35
CA ILE A 47 16.13 7.74 25.87
C ILE A 47 15.02 7.16 25.01
N SER A 48 14.03 7.98 24.64
CA SER A 48 12.91 7.54 23.81
C SER A 48 13.40 7.08 22.43
N SER A 49 14.37 7.78 21.84
CA SER A 49 14.97 7.40 20.56
C SER A 49 15.70 6.07 20.66
N ALA A 50 16.52 5.89 21.70
CA ALA A 50 17.24 4.64 21.92
C ALA A 50 16.28 3.46 22.16
N ALA A 51 15.26 3.66 23.00
CA ALA A 51 14.27 2.64 23.32
C ALA A 51 13.47 2.22 22.08
N VAL A 52 12.92 3.18 21.34
CA VAL A 52 12.14 2.88 20.13
C VAL A 52 13.01 2.24 19.05
N LEU A 53 14.23 2.75 18.83
CA LEU A 53 15.17 2.17 17.87
C LEU A 53 15.53 0.72 18.24
N GLY A 54 15.74 0.43 19.53
CA GLY A 54 16.01 -0.92 20.03
C GLY A 54 14.87 -1.89 19.74
N VAL A 55 13.62 -1.48 19.99
CA VAL A 55 12.45 -2.34 19.72
C VAL A 55 12.24 -2.53 18.21
N VAL A 56 12.47 -1.50 17.40
CA VAL A 56 12.41 -1.63 15.92
C VAL A 56 13.50 -2.57 15.41
N CYS A 57 14.72 -2.52 15.97
CA CYS A 57 15.78 -3.46 15.65
C CYS A 57 15.38 -4.90 15.96
N LEU A 58 14.80 -5.15 17.15
CA LEU A 58 14.29 -6.47 17.52
C LEU A 58 13.21 -6.96 16.55
N HIS A 59 12.29 -6.06 16.16
CA HIS A 59 11.27 -6.37 15.17
C HIS A 59 11.85 -6.66 13.78
N LEU A 60 12.91 -5.96 13.38
CA LEU A 60 13.65 -6.22 12.14
C LEU A 60 14.32 -7.60 12.17
N VAL A 61 15.00 -7.95 13.27
CA VAL A 61 15.60 -9.28 13.48
C VAL A 61 14.53 -10.36 13.38
N TYR A 62 13.38 -10.18 14.06
CA TYR A 62 12.24 -11.08 13.92
C TYR A 62 11.83 -11.26 12.45
N ARG A 63 11.66 -10.16 11.69
CA ARG A 63 11.30 -10.24 10.26
C ARG A 63 12.36 -10.98 9.43
N LEU A 64 13.65 -10.82 9.75
CA LEU A 64 14.74 -11.53 9.08
C LEU A 64 14.74 -13.04 9.38
N CYS A 65 14.34 -13.45 10.59
CA CYS A 65 14.23 -14.86 10.99
C CYS A 65 13.06 -15.61 10.32
N PHE A 66 12.06 -14.91 9.76
CA PHE A 66 10.90 -15.51 9.10
C PHE A 66 10.82 -15.16 7.58
N PRO A 67 11.78 -15.61 6.75
CA PRO A 67 11.87 -15.23 5.34
C PRO A 67 10.73 -15.77 4.47
N ALA A 68 10.08 -16.86 4.88
CA ALA A 68 8.93 -17.42 4.17
C ALA A 68 7.72 -16.46 4.12
N ARG A 69 7.62 -15.54 5.10
CA ARG A 69 6.56 -14.53 5.18
C ARG A 69 7.05 -13.15 4.75
N PHE A 70 8.23 -12.74 5.22
CA PHE A 70 8.83 -11.46 4.88
C PHE A 70 9.86 -11.67 3.77
N ARG A 71 9.41 -11.52 2.51
CA ARG A 71 10.33 -11.59 1.36
C ARG A 71 11.46 -10.58 1.55
N ARG A 72 12.69 -11.08 1.55
CA ARG A 72 13.90 -10.27 1.56
C ARG A 72 14.04 -9.63 0.19
N GLY A 73 13.66 -8.37 0.09
CA GLY A 73 13.81 -7.56 -1.11
C GLY A 73 14.87 -6.49 -0.93
N PHE A 74 15.12 -5.72 -2.00
CA PHE A 74 16.00 -4.55 -1.97
C PHE A 74 15.66 -3.59 -0.81
N PHE A 75 14.36 -3.36 -0.55
CA PHE A 75 13.90 -2.53 0.56
C PHE A 75 14.29 -3.04 1.96
N THR A 76 14.41 -4.37 2.14
CA THR A 76 14.88 -4.95 3.41
C THR A 76 16.36 -4.67 3.62
N ILE A 77 17.16 -4.70 2.56
CA ILE A 77 18.59 -4.38 2.61
C ILE A 77 18.78 -2.91 2.99
N VAL A 78 18.06 -2.00 2.30
CA VAL A 78 18.08 -0.57 2.61
C VAL A 78 17.65 -0.32 4.06
N GLU A 79 16.61 -0.99 4.53
CA GLU A 79 16.16 -0.89 5.93
C GLU A 79 17.23 -1.30 6.93
N VAL A 80 17.91 -2.42 6.69
CA VAL A 80 19.01 -2.90 7.55
C VAL A 80 20.15 -1.87 7.56
N MET A 81 20.52 -1.31 6.41
CA MET A 81 21.57 -0.29 6.32
C MET A 81 21.19 0.99 7.09
N VAL A 82 19.99 1.52 6.86
CA VAL A 82 19.50 2.72 7.56
C VAL A 82 19.44 2.47 9.08
N MET A 83 19.01 1.27 9.50
CA MET A 83 18.97 0.90 10.90
C MET A 83 20.37 0.83 11.51
N GLY A 84 21.34 0.25 10.79
CA GLY A 84 22.73 0.20 11.23
C GLY A 84 23.35 1.59 11.40
N VAL A 85 23.08 2.50 10.46
CA VAL A 85 23.51 3.92 10.56
C VAL A 85 22.84 4.60 11.75
N ALA A 86 21.54 4.42 11.94
CA ALA A 86 20.80 4.99 13.06
C ALA A 86 21.33 4.51 14.42
N LEU A 87 21.61 3.20 14.54
CA LEU A 87 22.16 2.62 15.76
C LEU A 87 23.55 3.18 16.08
N THR A 88 24.40 3.24 15.05
CA THR A 88 25.75 3.80 15.16
C THR A 88 25.71 5.25 15.63
N LEU A 89 24.81 6.07 15.06
CA LEU A 89 24.61 7.45 15.48
C LEU A 89 24.18 7.58 16.93
N VAL A 90 23.21 6.77 17.39
CA VAL A 90 22.76 6.80 18.79
C VAL A 90 23.92 6.44 19.75
N VAL A 91 24.74 5.45 19.40
CA VAL A 91 25.91 5.07 20.20
C VAL A 91 26.95 6.20 20.22
N PHE A 92 27.29 6.78 19.06
CA PHE A 92 28.23 7.91 18.99
C PHE A 92 27.72 9.12 19.79
N TRP A 93 26.44 9.44 19.74
CA TRP A 93 25.86 10.55 20.54
C TRP A 93 25.88 10.30 22.05
N TRP A 94 26.00 9.05 22.49
CA TRP A 94 26.15 8.72 23.90
C TRP A 94 27.60 8.80 24.38
N LEU A 95 28.54 8.47 23.51
CA LEU A 95 29.97 8.46 23.81
C LEU A 95 30.61 9.84 23.64
N ASP A 96 30.05 10.68 22.77
CA ASP A 96 30.60 12.00 22.47
C ASP A 96 30.18 13.02 23.55
N GLY A 97 31.12 13.35 24.45
CA GLY A 97 30.92 14.27 25.57
C GLY A 97 30.88 15.75 25.15
N ILE A 98 31.30 16.09 23.92
CA ILE A 98 31.41 17.48 23.42
C ILE A 98 30.21 17.82 22.54
N HIS A 99 29.81 16.91 21.65
CA HIS A 99 28.62 17.05 20.80
C HIS A 99 27.64 15.94 21.10
N ASN A 100 26.82 16.20 22.13
CA ASN A 100 25.88 15.22 22.65
C ASN A 100 24.53 15.31 21.93
N TYR A 101 23.60 14.45 22.33
CA TYR A 101 22.27 14.37 21.72
C TYR A 101 21.52 15.72 21.69
N ALA A 102 21.78 16.62 22.66
CA ALA A 102 21.14 17.93 22.81
C ALA A 102 21.71 18.99 21.86
N THR A 103 23.01 18.93 21.58
CA THR A 103 23.74 19.89 20.72
C THR A 103 24.37 19.17 19.52
N PRO A 104 23.56 18.64 18.60
CA PRO A 104 24.07 17.87 17.48
C PRO A 104 24.84 18.76 16.50
N THR A 105 25.88 18.20 15.87
CA THR A 105 26.54 18.87 14.75
C THR A 105 25.61 18.94 13.52
N GLY A 106 25.91 19.82 12.56
CA GLY A 106 25.11 19.92 11.33
C GLY A 106 25.00 18.60 10.55
N LEU A 107 26.07 17.79 10.53
CA LEU A 107 26.05 16.46 9.94
C LEU A 107 25.13 15.50 10.70
N GLN A 108 25.16 15.52 12.03
CA GLN A 108 24.29 14.69 12.86
C GLN A 108 22.82 15.07 12.69
N LEU A 109 22.51 16.36 12.58
CA LEU A 109 21.16 16.87 12.29
C LEU A 109 20.68 16.44 10.90
N LEU A 110 21.52 16.59 9.87
CA LEU A 110 21.21 16.12 8.51
C LEU A 110 20.90 14.63 8.50
N LEU A 111 21.72 13.81 9.15
CA LEU A 111 21.49 12.37 9.26
C LEU A 111 20.19 12.04 10.00
N ARG A 112 19.86 12.76 11.08
CA ARG A 112 18.56 12.62 11.77
C ARG A 112 17.39 12.89 10.84
N VAL A 113 17.47 13.95 10.03
CA VAL A 113 16.42 14.30 9.06
C VAL A 113 16.29 13.22 7.99
N VAL A 114 17.41 12.73 7.43
CA VAL A 114 17.40 11.67 6.42
C VAL A 114 16.78 10.38 6.97
N ILE A 115 17.15 9.99 8.19
CA ILE A 115 16.58 8.80 8.87
C ILE A 115 15.08 9.01 9.13
N TRP A 116 14.69 10.19 9.62
CA TRP A 116 13.29 10.52 9.86
C TRP A 116 12.46 10.46 8.57
N LEU A 117 12.96 11.05 7.48
CA LEU A 117 12.32 11.00 6.16
C LEU A 117 12.18 9.57 5.65
N PHE A 118 13.20 8.72 5.87
CA PHE A 118 13.12 7.31 5.51
C PHE A 118 11.98 6.60 6.27
N PHE A 119 11.88 6.78 7.59
CA PHE A 119 10.80 6.16 8.36
C PHE A 119 9.42 6.75 8.05
N MET A 120 9.35 8.04 7.72
CA MET A 120 8.12 8.67 7.22
C MET A 120 7.68 8.06 5.89
N ALA A 121 8.59 7.92 4.92
CA ALA A 121 8.30 7.25 3.66
C ALA A 121 7.87 5.80 3.89
N ARG A 122 8.53 5.10 4.82
CA ARG A 122 8.17 3.73 5.19
C ARG A 122 6.78 3.64 5.82
N LEU A 123 6.43 4.57 6.71
CA LEU A 123 5.10 4.66 7.31
C LEU A 123 4.03 4.87 6.23
N TYR A 124 4.34 5.73 5.26
CA TYR A 124 3.50 5.97 4.09
C TYR A 124 3.27 4.70 3.27
N TYR A 125 4.33 3.95 2.95
CA TYR A 125 4.23 2.67 2.22
C TYR A 125 3.57 1.54 3.00
N ALA A 126 3.70 1.55 4.33
CA ALA A 126 3.11 0.54 5.22
C ALA A 126 1.61 0.75 5.46
N SER A 127 1.11 1.97 5.28
CA SER A 127 -0.30 2.30 5.49
C SER A 127 -1.21 1.57 4.49
N PRO A 128 -2.11 0.67 4.95
CA PRO A 128 -3.03 -0.05 4.06
C PRO A 128 -3.97 0.89 3.31
N THR A 129 -4.45 1.94 3.98
CA THR A 129 -5.37 2.93 3.41
C THR A 129 -4.71 3.79 2.35
N LEU A 130 -3.45 4.19 2.53
CA LEU A 130 -2.71 4.97 1.53
C LEU A 130 -2.14 4.09 0.43
N ARG A 131 -1.76 2.84 0.73
CA ARG A 131 -1.42 1.85 -0.29
C ARG A 131 -2.62 1.59 -1.17
N ASP A 132 -3.81 1.42 -0.60
CA ASP A 132 -5.05 1.27 -1.35
C ASP A 132 -5.44 2.54 -2.11
N ALA A 133 -5.24 3.74 -1.55
CA ALA A 133 -5.56 4.99 -2.22
C ALA A 133 -4.59 5.30 -3.37
N SER A 134 -3.28 5.10 -3.18
CA SER A 134 -2.27 5.20 -4.24
C SER A 134 -2.46 4.10 -5.28
N TYR A 135 -2.67 2.84 -4.85
CA TYR A 135 -3.02 1.73 -5.73
C TYR A 135 -4.27 2.09 -6.53
N ARG A 136 -5.38 2.53 -5.93
CA ARG A 136 -6.58 2.99 -6.64
C ARG A 136 -6.34 4.19 -7.54
N ALA A 137 -5.46 5.13 -7.18
CA ALA A 137 -5.10 6.28 -8.01
C ALA A 137 -4.26 5.89 -9.23
N THR A 138 -3.34 4.94 -9.08
CA THR A 138 -2.55 4.35 -10.16
C THR A 138 -3.39 3.39 -11.01
N LEU A 139 -4.32 2.64 -10.39
CA LEU A 139 -5.27 1.75 -11.05
C LEU A 139 -6.36 2.49 -11.82
N ARG A 140 -6.76 3.69 -11.39
CA ARG A 140 -7.63 4.56 -12.22
C ARG A 140 -7.02 4.91 -13.56
N ARG A 141 -5.69 4.73 -13.74
CA ARG A 141 -5.05 4.79 -15.06
C ARG A 141 -4.82 3.43 -15.71
N HIS A 142 -4.85 2.29 -15.00
CA HIS A 142 -4.35 1.02 -15.53
C HIS A 142 -5.04 -0.30 -15.11
N ASN A 143 -6.12 -0.34 -14.33
CA ASN A 143 -6.80 -1.62 -14.04
C ASN A 143 -8.32 -1.51 -14.03
N ILE A 144 -8.90 -1.95 -15.13
CA ILE A 144 -10.25 -2.49 -15.21
C ILE A 144 -10.20 -4.04 -15.05
N LEU A 145 -9.05 -4.64 -14.73
CA LEU A 145 -8.83 -6.11 -14.75
C LEU A 145 -8.59 -6.74 -13.36
N GLY A 146 -9.17 -6.18 -12.30
CA GLY A 146 -9.00 -6.67 -10.92
C GLY A 146 -10.10 -7.59 -10.39
N ALA A 147 -11.29 -7.60 -10.99
CA ALA A 147 -12.28 -8.63 -10.69
C ALA A 147 -12.07 -9.80 -11.64
N GLN A 148 -11.85 -10.99 -11.09
CA GLN A 148 -11.66 -12.20 -11.90
C GLN A 148 -12.94 -12.60 -12.65
N THR A 149 -14.09 -12.09 -12.21
CA THR A 149 -15.40 -12.28 -12.82
C THR A 149 -16.25 -11.01 -12.62
N TYR A 150 -16.72 -10.41 -13.70
CA TYR A 150 -17.71 -9.35 -13.74
C TYR A 150 -19.07 -9.98 -14.05
N LYS A 151 -20.14 -9.50 -13.43
CA LYS A 151 -21.51 -9.89 -13.80
C LYS A 151 -22.27 -8.64 -14.23
N LEU A 152 -22.64 -8.56 -15.50
CA LEU A 152 -23.53 -7.53 -16.01
C LEU A 152 -24.96 -8.06 -15.99
N ILE A 153 -25.81 -7.39 -15.21
CA ILE A 153 -27.24 -7.68 -15.19
C ILE A 153 -27.97 -6.53 -15.89
N TRP A 154 -28.61 -6.82 -17.02
CA TRP A 154 -29.47 -5.86 -17.71
C TRP A 154 -30.93 -6.20 -17.47
N VAL A 155 -31.61 -5.38 -16.67
CA VAL A 155 -33.06 -5.49 -16.47
C VAL A 155 -33.78 -4.47 -17.36
N THR A 156 -34.68 -4.93 -18.22
CA THR A 156 -35.48 -4.07 -19.11
C THR A 156 -36.94 -4.51 -19.16
N ARG A 157 -37.83 -3.54 -19.41
CA ARG A 157 -39.26 -3.78 -19.60
C ARG A 157 -39.63 -4.15 -21.03
N SER A 158 -38.79 -3.80 -22.01
CA SER A 158 -39.05 -3.99 -23.44
C SER A 158 -37.96 -4.80 -24.10
N ALA A 159 -38.36 -5.86 -24.80
CA ALA A 159 -37.46 -6.70 -25.59
C ALA A 159 -36.88 -5.94 -26.80
N ASP A 160 -37.64 -5.00 -27.38
CA ASP A 160 -37.20 -4.22 -28.55
C ASP A 160 -35.98 -3.37 -28.23
N LEU A 161 -35.92 -2.77 -27.03
CA LEU A 161 -34.75 -2.00 -26.59
C LEU A 161 -33.49 -2.86 -26.53
N VAL A 162 -33.61 -4.12 -26.12
CA VAL A 162 -32.47 -5.05 -26.10
C VAL A 162 -32.10 -5.43 -27.51
N LEU A 163 -33.06 -5.84 -28.33
CA LEU A 163 -32.82 -6.25 -29.72
C LEU A 163 -32.16 -5.16 -30.56
N CYS A 164 -32.53 -3.88 -30.36
CA CYS A 164 -31.93 -2.75 -31.06
C CYS A 164 -30.47 -2.50 -30.67
N HIS A 165 -30.09 -2.78 -29.42
CA HIS A 165 -28.75 -2.49 -28.89
C HIS A 165 -27.84 -3.72 -28.81
N LEU A 166 -28.40 -4.92 -28.98
CA LEU A 166 -27.66 -6.18 -28.97
C LEU A 166 -26.52 -6.19 -30.01
N PRO A 167 -26.69 -5.72 -31.26
CA PRO A 167 -25.60 -5.71 -32.24
C PRO A 167 -24.42 -4.83 -31.80
N ALA A 168 -24.72 -3.65 -31.23
CA ALA A 168 -23.69 -2.74 -30.73
C ALA A 168 -22.94 -3.31 -29.51
N LEU A 169 -23.67 -4.03 -28.64
CA LEU A 169 -23.08 -4.75 -27.52
C LEU A 169 -22.16 -5.88 -27.99
N MET A 170 -22.60 -6.69 -28.96
CA MET A 170 -21.78 -7.77 -29.53
C MET A 170 -20.50 -7.23 -30.18
N ALA A 171 -20.59 -6.12 -30.93
CA ALA A 171 -19.41 -5.47 -31.51
C ALA A 171 -18.39 -5.04 -30.43
N LYS A 172 -18.87 -4.59 -29.26
CA LYS A 172 -17.99 -4.24 -28.13
C LYS A 172 -17.38 -5.46 -27.46
N ILE A 173 -18.12 -6.56 -27.37
CA ILE A 173 -17.61 -7.85 -26.87
C ILE A 173 -16.49 -8.35 -27.79
N ASP A 174 -16.65 -8.24 -29.11
CA ASP A 174 -15.63 -8.63 -30.08
C ASP A 174 -14.37 -7.77 -29.99
N GLU A 175 -14.52 -6.46 -29.83
CA GLU A 175 -13.39 -5.52 -29.61
C GLU A 175 -12.60 -5.90 -28.35
N VAL A 176 -13.30 -6.19 -27.25
CA VAL A 176 -12.68 -6.65 -26.00
C VAL A 176 -12.00 -8.01 -26.19
N HIS A 177 -12.65 -8.98 -26.84
CA HIS A 177 -12.07 -10.28 -27.11
C HIS A 177 -10.78 -10.16 -27.93
N HIS A 178 -10.80 -9.33 -28.97
CA HIS A 178 -9.62 -9.07 -29.80
C HIS A 178 -8.48 -8.44 -29.01
N SER A 179 -8.78 -7.49 -28.12
CA SER A 179 -7.77 -6.85 -27.27
C SER A 179 -7.10 -7.83 -26.28
N ILE A 180 -7.82 -8.84 -25.80
CA ILE A 180 -7.32 -9.81 -24.82
C ILE A 180 -6.62 -10.99 -25.49
N TYR A 181 -7.20 -11.52 -26.56
CA TYR A 181 -6.77 -12.79 -27.18
C TYR A 181 -6.15 -12.64 -28.57
N GLY A 182 -6.06 -11.41 -29.11
CA GLY A 182 -5.47 -11.13 -30.43
C GLY A 182 -6.30 -11.61 -31.62
N ARG A 183 -7.53 -12.10 -31.40
CA ARG A 183 -8.44 -12.64 -32.43
C ARG A 183 -9.89 -12.29 -32.10
N ALA A 184 -10.73 -12.17 -33.13
CA ALA A 184 -12.17 -11.99 -32.93
C ALA A 184 -12.77 -13.23 -32.22
N ALA A 185 -13.89 -13.05 -31.53
CA ALA A 185 -14.62 -14.19 -30.97
C ALA A 185 -15.30 -14.96 -32.12
N GLU A 186 -15.26 -16.30 -32.09
CA GLU A 186 -16.03 -17.10 -33.04
C GLU A 186 -17.52 -17.07 -32.62
N PRO A 187 -18.47 -17.04 -33.57
CA PRO A 187 -19.90 -16.99 -33.25
C PRO A 187 -20.30 -18.09 -32.25
N GLY A 188 -20.91 -17.71 -31.14
CA GLY A 188 -21.34 -18.64 -30.07
C GLY A 188 -20.25 -19.11 -29.10
N THR A 189 -18.98 -18.75 -29.30
CA THR A 189 -17.88 -19.16 -28.40
C THR A 189 -17.54 -18.12 -27.32
N TRP A 190 -18.04 -16.88 -27.46
CA TRP A 190 -17.75 -15.79 -26.52
C TRP A 190 -18.19 -16.12 -25.09
N GLU A 191 -19.29 -16.84 -24.90
CA GLU A 191 -19.75 -17.29 -23.57
C GLU A 191 -18.75 -18.25 -22.90
N GLN A 192 -18.01 -19.03 -23.70
CA GLN A 192 -17.01 -19.97 -23.17
C GLN A 192 -15.66 -19.31 -22.91
N SER A 193 -15.29 -18.28 -23.69
CA SER A 193 -14.02 -17.55 -23.57
C SER A 193 -14.13 -16.33 -22.64
N LEU A 194 -15.04 -15.42 -22.96
CA LEU A 194 -15.33 -14.19 -22.21
C LEU A 194 -16.30 -14.41 -21.07
N GLY A 195 -17.26 -15.35 -21.16
CA GLY A 195 -18.21 -15.64 -20.08
C GLY A 195 -17.58 -16.18 -18.79
N ARG A 196 -16.32 -16.65 -18.86
CA ARG A 196 -15.50 -16.94 -17.67
C ARG A 196 -15.11 -15.69 -16.89
N PHE A 197 -15.07 -14.53 -17.54
CA PHE A 197 -14.66 -13.25 -16.96
C PHE A 197 -15.81 -12.25 -16.89
N VAL A 198 -16.84 -12.37 -17.73
CA VAL A 198 -17.99 -11.48 -17.77
C VAL A 198 -19.28 -12.30 -17.98
N ASP A 199 -20.04 -12.52 -16.91
CA ASP A 199 -21.37 -13.14 -16.96
C ASP A 199 -22.42 -12.09 -17.34
N PHE A 200 -23.10 -12.27 -18.48
CA PHE A 200 -24.17 -11.38 -18.94
C PHE A 200 -25.53 -12.04 -18.68
N THR A 201 -26.37 -11.39 -17.88
CA THR A 201 -27.75 -11.84 -17.67
C THR A 201 -28.73 -10.73 -18.06
N ILE A 202 -29.60 -10.99 -19.02
CA ILE A 202 -30.65 -10.05 -19.44
C ILE A 202 -32.00 -10.52 -18.88
N TYR A 203 -32.62 -9.73 -18.02
CA TYR A 203 -33.98 -9.94 -17.54
C TYR A 203 -34.94 -9.04 -18.31
N VAL A 204 -35.84 -9.67 -19.06
CA VAL A 204 -36.86 -8.97 -19.84
C VAL A 204 -38.24 -9.27 -19.26
N THR A 205 -38.94 -8.23 -18.80
CA THR A 205 -40.32 -8.37 -18.26
C THR A 205 -41.40 -8.01 -19.29
N ASP A 206 -41.09 -8.18 -20.58
CA ASP A 206 -42.02 -7.89 -21.68
C ASP A 206 -43.19 -8.90 -21.67
N LYS A 207 -44.37 -8.48 -22.13
CA LYS A 207 -45.55 -9.35 -22.24
C LYS A 207 -45.61 -10.05 -23.60
N ASN A 208 -44.82 -9.62 -24.58
CA ASN A 208 -44.83 -10.17 -25.92
C ASN A 208 -43.88 -11.38 -26.04
N VAL A 209 -44.47 -12.58 -26.05
CA VAL A 209 -43.77 -13.87 -26.08
C VAL A 209 -42.92 -14.06 -27.35
N GLU A 210 -43.37 -13.58 -28.51
CA GLU A 210 -42.63 -13.73 -29.77
C GLU A 210 -41.29 -12.96 -29.74
N ARG A 211 -41.29 -11.79 -29.11
CA ARG A 211 -40.08 -10.94 -29.00
C ARG A 211 -39.10 -11.49 -27.99
N ILE A 212 -39.60 -12.04 -26.89
CA ILE A 212 -38.79 -12.78 -25.93
C ILE A 212 -38.16 -14.01 -26.60
N HIS A 213 -38.87 -14.66 -27.54
CA HIS A 213 -38.34 -15.81 -28.24
C HIS A 213 -37.17 -15.47 -29.17
N LYS A 214 -37.13 -14.26 -29.73
CA LYS A 214 -36.02 -13.74 -30.56
C LYS A 214 -34.75 -13.40 -29.75
N LEU A 215 -34.83 -13.40 -28.43
CA LEU A 215 -33.71 -13.15 -27.51
C LEU A 215 -33.08 -14.43 -26.95
N LYS A 216 -33.66 -15.60 -27.25
CA LYS A 216 -33.10 -16.92 -26.91
C LYS A 216 -32.31 -17.46 -28.09
#